data_AF-A0A0G1EP33-F1
#
_entry.id   AF-A0A0G1EP33-F1
#
_cell.length_a   1.000
_cell.length_b   1.000
_cell.length_c   1.000
_cell.angle_alpha   90.00
_cell.angle_beta   90.00
_cell.angle_gamma   90.00
#
_symmetry.space_group_name_H-M   'P 1'
#
loop_
_entity.id
_entity.type
_entity.pdbx_description
1 polymer ?
#
loop_
_entity_poly.entity_id
_entity_poly.type
_entity_poly.pdbx_seq_one_letter_code
_entity_poly.pdbx_strand_id
1 'polypeptide(L)'
;MTFAVGGHVGDGNMHIYTLINPKDPNFKEMIIKVSNQVYNLVLELGGSITAEHNDGLIRTPYLRQMYGDKIVAISEEIKKIFDPQNIFNPGKKVALPNGAGTKEYMAVHISAESAAKHTT
;
A
#
# COMPACT_ATOMS: atom_id res chain seq x y z
N MET A 1 14.20 -11.80 9.45
CA MET A 1 13.10 -10.82 9.35
C MET A 1 12.01 -11.28 10.29
N THR A 2 11.50 -10.39 11.13
CA THR A 2 10.57 -10.72 12.20
C THR A 2 9.21 -10.13 11.89
N PHE A 3 8.15 -10.90 12.15
CA PHE A 3 6.78 -10.50 11.95
C PHE A 3 6.00 -10.62 13.25
N ALA A 4 5.07 -9.71 13.47
CA ALA A 4 4.00 -9.87 14.43
C ALA A 4 2.68 -10.03 13.67
N VAL A 5 1.83 -10.94 14.12
CA VAL A 5 0.51 -11.17 13.53
C VAL A 5 -0.53 -10.97 14.63
N GLY A 6 -1.49 -10.09 14.37
CA GLY A 6 -2.67 -9.88 15.21
C GLY A 6 -3.91 -9.74 14.31
N GLY A 7 -5.07 -9.43 14.86
CA GLY A 7 -6.29 -9.19 14.08
C GLY A 7 -7.52 -9.85 14.68
N HIS A 8 -8.65 -9.66 14.01
CA HIS A 8 -9.95 -10.18 14.43
C HIS A 8 -10.26 -11.46 13.65
N VAL A 9 -9.76 -12.60 14.16
CA VAL A 9 -9.95 -13.90 13.50
C VAL A 9 -11.42 -14.26 13.32
N GLY A 10 -12.28 -13.88 14.29
CA GLY A 10 -13.73 -14.06 14.19
C GLY A 10 -14.38 -13.33 13.01
N ASP A 11 -13.77 -12.23 12.57
CA ASP A 11 -14.24 -11.40 11.44
C ASP A 11 -13.52 -11.77 10.14
N GLY A 12 -12.61 -12.75 10.17
CA GLY A 12 -11.84 -13.20 9.01
C GLY A 12 -10.73 -12.24 8.60
N ASN A 13 -10.26 -11.36 9.50
CA ASN A 13 -9.16 -10.43 9.20
C ASN A 13 -7.91 -10.69 10.05
N MET A 14 -6.74 -10.57 9.41
CA MET A 14 -5.44 -10.68 10.06
C MET A 14 -4.53 -9.52 9.62
N HIS A 15 -3.79 -8.99 10.57
CA HIS A 15 -2.91 -7.86 10.45
C HIS A 15 -1.47 -8.37 10.58
N ILE A 16 -0.73 -8.29 9.49
CA ILE A 16 0.69 -8.67 9.45
C ILE A 16 1.53 -7.41 9.59
N TYR A 17 2.30 -7.34 10.68
CA TYR A 17 3.24 -6.27 10.97
C TYR A 17 4.65 -6.77 10.71
N THR A 18 5.34 -6.13 9.77
CA THR A 18 6.76 -6.44 9.53
C THR A 18 7.62 -5.51 10.38
N LEU A 19 8.43 -6.10 11.27
CA LEU A 19 9.32 -5.35 12.16
C LEU A 19 10.64 -5.09 11.45
N ILE A 20 10.70 -4.01 10.66
CA ILE A 20 11.89 -3.59 9.92
C ILE A 20 12.43 -2.29 10.53
N ASN A 21 13.75 -2.20 10.70
CA ASN A 21 14.42 -0.98 11.10
C ASN A 21 14.42 0.03 9.93
N PRO A 22 13.78 1.20 10.03
CA PRO A 22 13.75 2.18 8.95
C PRO A 22 15.09 2.85 8.65
N LYS A 23 16.07 2.70 9.56
CA LYS A 23 17.44 3.19 9.37
C LYS A 23 18.34 2.21 8.61
N ASP A 24 17.85 1.01 8.29
CA ASP A 24 18.60 0.06 7.47
C ASP A 24 18.76 0.63 6.05
N PRO A 25 19.98 0.66 5.48
CA PRO A 25 20.19 1.13 4.11
C PRO A 25 19.36 0.36 3.06
N ASN A 26 18.97 -0.88 3.35
CA ASN A 26 18.16 -1.74 2.48
C ASN A 26 16.65 -1.66 2.77
N PHE A 27 16.20 -0.71 3.61
CA PHE A 27 14.80 -0.62 4.06
C PHE A 27 13.80 -0.56 2.89
N LYS A 28 14.13 0.19 1.84
CA LYS A 28 13.28 0.37 0.66
C LYS A 28 13.09 -0.95 -0.08
N GLU A 29 14.19 -1.64 -0.35
CA GLU A 29 14.21 -2.92 -1.03
C GLU A 29 13.50 -4.00 -0.20
N MET A 30 13.70 -3.98 1.12
CA MET A 30 13.01 -4.90 2.04
C MET A 30 11.49 -4.69 2.03
N ILE A 31 11.00 -3.45 2.08
CA ILE A 31 9.55 -3.19 2.02
C ILE A 31 8.96 -3.71 0.71
N ILE A 32 9.58 -3.37 -0.43
CA ILE A 32 9.07 -3.83 -1.73
C ILE A 32 9.06 -5.36 -1.81
N LYS A 33 10.15 -6.00 -1.37
CA LYS A 33 10.28 -7.46 -1.38
C LYS A 33 9.20 -8.12 -0.52
N VAL A 34 8.99 -7.62 0.71
CA VAL A 34 8.00 -8.18 1.63
C VAL A 34 6.58 -7.95 1.13
N SER A 35 6.26 -6.74 0.66
CA SER A 35 4.93 -6.46 0.09
C SER A 35 4.62 -7.37 -1.09
N ASN A 36 5.56 -7.57 -2.02
CA ASN A 36 5.38 -8.51 -3.13
C ASN A 36 5.10 -9.93 -2.61
N GLN A 37 5.91 -10.44 -1.68
CA GLN A 37 5.77 -11.82 -1.17
C GLN A 37 4.44 -12.03 -0.45
N VAL A 38 4.08 -11.11 0.46
CA VAL A 38 2.85 -11.23 1.25
C VAL A 38 1.62 -11.03 0.38
N TYR A 39 1.58 -10.03 -0.48
CA TYR A 39 0.40 -9.75 -1.29
C TYR A 39 0.17 -10.83 -2.34
N ASN A 40 1.23 -11.35 -2.97
CA ASN A 40 1.08 -12.48 -3.89
C ASN A 40 0.51 -13.71 -3.17
N LEU A 41 1.02 -14.04 -1.98
CA LEU A 41 0.50 -15.17 -1.19
C LEU A 41 -0.98 -14.97 -0.82
N VAL A 42 -1.36 -13.77 -0.39
CA VAL A 42 -2.76 -13.46 -0.05
C VAL A 42 -3.66 -13.66 -1.26
N LEU A 43 -3.24 -13.20 -2.44
CA LEU A 43 -3.98 -13.37 -3.69
C LEU A 43 -4.07 -14.85 -4.14
N GLU A 44 -2.98 -15.61 -4.01
CA GLU A 44 -2.96 -17.06 -4.29
C GLU A 44 -3.94 -17.85 -3.42
N LEU A 45 -4.14 -17.39 -2.18
CA LEU A 45 -5.10 -17.96 -1.23
C LEU A 45 -6.54 -17.43 -1.42
N GLY A 46 -6.78 -16.57 -2.41
CA GLY A 46 -8.09 -15.95 -2.66
C GLY A 46 -8.51 -14.92 -1.61
N GLY A 47 -7.55 -14.41 -0.82
CA GLY A 47 -7.79 -13.40 0.20
C GLY A 47 -7.73 -11.97 -0.33
N SER A 48 -8.02 -11.01 0.56
CA SER A 48 -7.89 -9.57 0.29
C SER A 48 -6.68 -8.98 1.01
N ILE A 49 -5.92 -8.13 0.33
CA ILE A 49 -4.73 -7.45 0.89
C ILE A 49 -5.10 -6.31 1.87
N THR A 50 -6.39 -6.01 1.98
CA THR A 50 -6.95 -5.04 2.93
C THR A 50 -8.34 -5.46 3.42
N ALA A 51 -8.74 -4.96 4.59
CA ALA A 51 -10.05 -5.21 5.18
C ALA A 51 -10.60 -3.91 5.80
N GLU A 52 -10.39 -3.70 7.11
CA GLU A 52 -10.89 -2.53 7.85
C GLU A 52 -10.19 -1.21 7.47
N HIS A 53 -8.94 -1.30 7.02
CA HIS A 53 -8.15 -0.15 6.61
C HIS A 53 -8.25 0.12 5.11
N ASN A 54 -8.01 1.37 4.72
CA ASN A 54 -7.94 1.75 3.31
C ASN A 54 -6.58 1.36 2.69
N ASP A 55 -6.47 1.43 1.37
CA ASP A 55 -5.28 0.97 0.63
C ASP A 55 -4.02 1.79 0.99
N GLY A 56 -4.15 3.11 0.92
CA GLY A 56 -3.07 4.06 1.20
C GLY A 56 -1.85 3.89 0.28
N LEU A 57 -0.74 4.54 0.65
CA LEU A 57 0.51 4.51 -0.13
C LEU A 57 1.05 3.09 -0.35
N ILE A 58 0.99 2.26 0.70
CA ILE A 58 1.61 0.94 0.71
C ILE A 58 0.93 -0.01 -0.29
N ARG A 59 -0.39 0.10 -0.48
CA ARG A 59 -1.16 -0.83 -1.31
C ARG A 59 -1.54 -0.27 -2.67
N THR A 60 -1.47 1.06 -2.87
CA THR A 60 -1.78 1.69 -4.18
C THR A 60 -1.06 1.02 -5.37
N PRO A 61 0.24 0.67 -5.30
CA PRO A 61 0.93 0.01 -6.40
C PRO A 61 0.41 -1.40 -6.74
N TYR A 62 -0.41 -1.99 -5.86
CA TYR A 62 -0.87 -3.38 -5.93
C TYR A 62 -2.38 -3.48 -6.23
N LEU A 63 -3.10 -2.37 -6.34
CA LEU A 63 -4.56 -2.38 -6.52
C LEU A 63 -5.01 -3.04 -7.81
N ARG A 64 -4.21 -2.94 -8.87
CA ARG A 64 -4.49 -3.61 -10.13
C ARG A 64 -4.38 -5.14 -10.00
N GLN A 65 -3.48 -5.64 -9.15
CA GLN A 65 -3.41 -7.07 -8.84
C GLN A 65 -4.59 -7.53 -7.98
N MET A 66 -5.04 -6.69 -7.03
CA MET A 66 -6.15 -7.02 -6.13
C MET A 66 -7.52 -6.94 -6.79
N TYR A 67 -7.78 -5.89 -7.57
CA TYR A 67 -9.12 -5.57 -8.09
C TYR A 67 -9.25 -5.70 -9.62
N GLY A 68 -8.14 -5.90 -10.32
CA GLY A 68 -8.11 -5.97 -11.78
C GLY A 68 -8.28 -4.61 -12.47
N ASP A 69 -8.06 -4.61 -13.78
CA ASP A 69 -8.04 -3.39 -14.60
C ASP A 69 -9.36 -2.64 -14.58
N LYS A 70 -10.48 -3.37 -14.61
CA LYS A 70 -11.82 -2.78 -14.69
C LYS A 70 -12.15 -1.94 -13.46
N ILE A 71 -11.89 -2.45 -12.26
CA ILE A 71 -12.21 -1.74 -11.01
C ILE A 71 -11.26 -0.56 -10.79
N VAL A 72 -9.99 -0.72 -11.17
CA VAL A 72 -9.02 0.38 -11.14
C VAL A 72 -9.43 1.50 -12.10
N ALA A 73 -9.86 1.18 -13.32
CA ALA A 73 -10.35 2.18 -14.27
C ALA A 73 -11.57 2.95 -13.74
N ILE A 74 -12.52 2.27 -13.09
CA ILE A 74 -13.67 2.93 -12.44
C ILE A 74 -13.18 3.89 -11.33
N SER A 75 -12.19 3.48 -10.54
CA SER A 75 -11.62 4.33 -9.50
C SER A 75 -10.92 5.57 -10.08
N GLU A 76 -10.22 5.42 -11.20
CA GLU A 76 -9.60 6.50 -11.98
C GLU A 76 -10.65 7.49 -12.53
N GLU A 77 -11.77 6.98 -13.06
CA GLU A 77 -12.88 7.80 -13.56
C GLU A 77 -13.54 8.60 -12.44
N ILE A 78 -13.86 7.95 -11.31
CA ILE A 78 -14.42 8.62 -10.13
C ILE A 78 -13.45 9.71 -9.66
N LYS A 79 -12.15 9.41 -9.56
CA LYS A 79 -11.13 10.39 -9.17
C LYS A 79 -11.14 11.60 -10.10
N LYS A 80 -11.22 11.39 -11.41
CA LYS A 80 -11.25 12.46 -12.41
C LYS A 80 -12.51 13.33 -12.33
N ILE A 81 -13.67 12.74 -12.00
CA ILE A 81 -14.94 13.47 -11.85
C ILE A 81 -14.87 14.43 -10.66
N PHE A 82 -14.38 13.97 -9.51
CA PHE A 82 -14.40 14.75 -8.27
C PHE A 82 -13.11 15.54 -8.01
N ASP A 83 -12.01 15.19 -8.65
CA ASP A 83 -10.71 15.85 -8.49
C ASP A 83 -9.94 15.92 -9.83
N PRO A 84 -10.41 16.75 -10.79
CA PRO A 84 -9.79 16.88 -12.10
C PRO A 84 -8.37 17.43 -12.05
N GLN A 85 -7.99 18.10 -10.95
CA GLN A 85 -6.65 18.67 -10.75
C GLN A 85 -5.71 17.75 -9.97
N ASN A 86 -6.20 16.58 -9.51
CA ASN A 86 -5.46 15.62 -8.70
C ASN A 86 -4.86 16.20 -7.39
N ILE A 87 -5.56 17.14 -6.74
CA ILE A 87 -5.09 17.80 -5.51
C ILE A 87 -5.51 17.07 -4.22
N PHE A 88 -6.53 16.21 -4.27
CA PHE A 88 -7.00 15.47 -3.10
C PHE A 88 -6.15 14.23 -2.86
N ASN A 89 -5.12 14.37 -2.03
CA ASN A 89 -4.26 13.29 -1.54
C ASN A 89 -3.71 12.39 -2.69
N PRO A 90 -2.89 12.97 -3.59
CA PRO A 90 -2.44 12.32 -4.82
C PRO A 90 -1.69 11.00 -4.54
N GLY A 91 -1.90 9.99 -5.39
CA GLY A 91 -1.16 8.72 -5.33
C GLY A 91 -1.57 7.76 -4.21
N LYS A 92 -2.68 8.00 -3.50
CA LYS A 92 -3.10 7.18 -2.34
C LYS A 92 -4.19 6.14 -2.61
N LYS A 93 -4.85 6.26 -3.75
CA LYS A 93 -5.88 5.31 -4.23
C LYS A 93 -5.77 5.08 -5.73
N VAL A 94 -5.34 6.10 -6.47
CA VAL A 94 -5.13 6.05 -7.92
C VAL A 94 -3.70 6.49 -8.20
N ALA A 95 -3.00 5.71 -9.03
CA ALA A 95 -1.68 6.08 -9.51
C ALA A 95 -1.79 7.22 -10.53
N LEU A 96 -0.86 8.15 -10.50
CA LEU A 96 -0.88 9.35 -11.32
C LEU A 96 0.29 9.39 -12.31
N PRO A 97 0.17 10.13 -13.44
CA PRO A 97 1.24 10.24 -14.44
C PRO A 97 2.56 10.80 -13.91
N ASN A 98 2.54 11.53 -12.78
CA ASN A 98 3.74 12.05 -12.13
C ASN A 98 4.51 11.00 -11.29
N GLY A 99 4.12 9.73 -11.36
CA GLY A 99 4.72 8.64 -10.61
C GLY A 99 4.13 8.43 -9.22
N ALA A 100 3.18 9.27 -8.77
CA ALA A 100 2.50 9.01 -7.50
C ALA A 100 1.72 7.69 -7.56
N GLY A 101 1.82 6.87 -6.50
CA GLY A 101 1.19 5.55 -6.46
C GLY A 101 2.00 4.40 -7.09
N THR A 102 3.25 4.63 -7.52
CA THR A 102 4.17 3.54 -7.91
C THR A 102 4.91 2.94 -6.71
N LYS A 103 5.60 1.81 -6.91
CA LYS A 103 6.41 1.17 -5.85
C LYS A 103 7.58 2.05 -5.43
N GLU A 104 8.17 2.78 -6.37
CA GLU A 104 9.25 3.74 -6.12
C GLU A 104 8.73 4.90 -5.27
N TYR A 105 7.57 5.45 -5.64
CA TYR A 105 6.92 6.50 -4.86
C TYR A 105 6.60 6.03 -3.44
N MET A 106 5.99 4.85 -3.30
CA MET A 106 5.74 4.21 -2.01
C MET A 106 7.03 4.10 -1.17
N ALA A 107 8.11 3.54 -1.73
CA ALA A 107 9.36 3.31 -0.99
C ALA A 107 10.05 4.61 -0.54
N VAL A 108 10.04 5.65 -1.38
CA VAL A 108 10.57 6.97 -1.03
C VAL A 108 9.76 7.61 0.10
N HIS A 109 8.43 7.59 0.00
CA HIS A 109 7.56 8.27 0.97
C HIS A 109 7.54 7.55 2.32
N ILE A 110 7.53 6.21 2.35
CA ILE A 110 7.60 5.46 3.62
C ILE A 110 8.95 5.68 4.30
N SER A 111 10.04 5.77 3.54
CA SER A 111 11.36 6.08 4.10
C SER A 111 11.40 7.48 4.71
N ALA A 112 10.80 8.47 4.04
CA ALA A 112 10.72 9.84 4.54
C ALA A 112 9.83 9.94 5.80
N GLU A 113 8.65 9.32 5.80
CA GLU A 113 7.74 9.27 6.95
C GLU A 113 8.43 8.59 8.15
N SER A 114 9.15 7.50 7.92
CA SER A 114 9.85 6.78 8.99
C SER A 114 11.06 7.53 9.56
N ALA A 115 11.60 8.50 8.81
CA ALA A 115 12.65 9.40 9.27
C ALA A 115 12.11 10.66 9.97
N ALA A 116 10.81 10.95 9.82
CA ALA A 116 10.18 12.08 10.47
C ALA A 116 10.11 11.83 11.99
N LYS A 117 10.54 12.81 12.79
CA LYS A 117 10.30 12.78 14.23
C LYS A 117 8.81 12.99 14.47
N HIS A 118 8.09 11.93 14.81
CA HIS A 118 6.74 12.09 15.36
C HIS A 118 6.86 12.70 16.76
N THR A 119 6.75 14.02 16.86
CA THR A 119 6.50 14.70 18.12
C THR A 119 5.03 14.47 18.45
N THR A 120 4.77 13.52 19.35
CA THR A 120 3.48 13.39 20.03
C THR A 120 3.24 14.55 20.98
#